data_AF-A0A2H0SI00-F1
#
_entry.id   AF-A0A2H0SI00-F1
#
_cell.length_a   1.000
_cell.length_b   1.000
_cell.length_c   1.000
_cell.angle_alpha   90.00
_cell.angle_beta   90.00
_cell.angle_gamma   90.00
#
_symmetry.space_group_name_H-M   'P 1'
#
loop_
_entity.id
_entity.type
_entity.pdbx_description
1 polymer ?
#
loop_
_entity_poly.entity_id
_entity_poly.type
_entity_poly.pdbx_seq_one_letter_code
_entity_poly.pdbx_strand_id
1 'polypeptide(L)'
;MSLKELLIFGVIQLAMVAWSCWESYMEGDSGWKWNPKWWRIYLPGGYTYTAYHIWAFWIFAPLVIIVLPLLTAGFSWRLFWLLVAALLFGSIIEDFMWFVVNPCYPFSKWN
;
A
#
# COMPACT_ATOMS: atom_id res chain seq x y z
N MET A 1 -12.31 9.08 17.84
CA MET A 1 -10.92 9.47 17.54
C MET A 1 -10.73 10.93 17.89
N SER A 2 -9.56 11.31 18.39
CA SER A 2 -9.17 12.73 18.52
C SER A 2 -8.85 13.32 17.13
N LEU A 3 -8.83 14.65 17.03
CA LEU A 3 -8.44 15.33 15.79
C LEU A 3 -7.05 14.87 15.29
N LYS A 4 -6.09 14.71 16.20
CA LYS A 4 -4.73 14.23 15.86
C LYS A 4 -4.77 12.84 15.22
N GLU A 5 -5.60 11.95 15.73
CA GLU A 5 -5.74 10.59 15.20
C GLU A 5 -6.38 10.60 13.81
N LEU A 6 -7.38 11.46 13.59
CA LEU A 6 -8.00 11.64 12.28
C LEU A 6 -7.00 12.17 11.25
N LEU A 7 -6.16 13.13 11.66
CA LEU A 7 -5.11 13.67 10.80
C LEU A 7 -4.05 12.61 10.45
N ILE A 8 -3.60 11.82 11.43
CA ILE A 8 -2.65 10.71 11.17
C ILE A 8 -3.25 9.73 10.16
N PHE A 9 -4.48 9.28 10.40
CA PHE A 9 -5.17 8.36 9.51
C PHE A 9 -5.29 8.94 8.09
N GLY A 10 -5.80 10.18 7.98
CA GLY A 10 -6.01 10.85 6.70
C GLY A 10 -4.72 11.10 5.92
N VAL A 11 -3.64 11.50 6.60
CA VAL A 11 -2.32 11.68 5.96
C VAL A 11 -1.78 10.35 5.43
N ILE A 12 -1.95 9.25 6.17
CA ILE A 12 -1.57 7.92 5.67
C ILE A 12 -2.41 7.55 4.44
N GLN A 13 -3.72 7.82 4.43
CA GLN A 13 -4.53 7.54 3.24
C GLN A 13 -4.06 8.35 2.02
N LEU A 14 -3.71 9.64 2.20
CA LEU A 14 -3.14 10.46 1.13
C LEU A 14 -1.78 9.92 0.66
N ALA A 15 -0.95 9.42 1.56
CA ALA A 15 0.31 8.78 1.19
C ALA A 15 0.10 7.52 0.35
N MET A 16 -0.94 6.74 0.66
CA MET A 16 -1.31 5.53 -0.10
C MET A 16 -1.89 5.88 -1.48
N VAL A 17 -2.66 6.96 -1.60
CA VAL A 17 -3.06 7.51 -2.92
C VAL A 17 -1.83 7.95 -3.73
N ALA A 18 -0.85 8.59 -3.10
CA ALA A 18 0.38 8.97 -3.79
C ALA A 18 1.21 7.74 -4.20
N TRP A 19 1.19 6.68 -3.40
CA TRP A 19 1.82 5.41 -3.73
C TRP A 19 1.22 4.80 -5.00
N SER A 20 -0.11 4.79 -5.14
CA SER A 20 -0.75 4.21 -6.34
C SER A 20 -0.38 4.96 -7.63
N CYS A 21 -0.14 6.27 -7.55
CA CYS A 21 0.39 7.05 -8.67
C CYS A 21 1.81 6.59 -9.05
N TRP A 22 2.67 6.34 -8.06
CA TRP A 22 4.01 5.83 -8.32
C TRP A 22 3.94 4.44 -8.95
N GLU A 23 3.19 3.53 -8.34
CA GLU A 23 3.05 2.16 -8.81
C GLU A 23 2.51 2.13 -10.25
N SER A 24 1.37 2.77 -10.52
CA SER A 24 0.78 2.78 -11.86
C SER A 24 1.73 3.30 -12.95
N TYR A 25 2.53 4.34 -12.67
CA TYR A 25 3.47 4.90 -13.64
C TYR A 25 4.68 3.99 -13.89
N MET A 26 5.10 3.21 -12.90
CA MET A 26 6.16 2.22 -13.06
C MET A 26 5.67 0.94 -13.74
N GLU A 27 4.45 0.51 -13.43
CA GLU A 27 3.93 -0.79 -13.83
C GLU A 27 3.26 -0.79 -15.20
N GLY A 28 2.62 0.32 -15.58
CA GLY A 28 1.92 0.46 -16.85
C GLY A 28 0.80 -0.58 -17.02
N ASP A 29 0.73 -1.20 -18.20
CA ASP A 29 -0.30 -2.19 -18.57
C ASP A 29 -0.07 -3.58 -17.94
N SER A 30 1.17 -3.84 -17.54
CA SER A 30 1.65 -5.14 -17.10
C SER A 30 1.44 -5.39 -15.60
N GLY A 31 1.05 -4.33 -14.86
CA GLY A 31 0.83 -4.38 -13.42
C GLY A 31 2.04 -4.91 -12.66
N TRP A 32 1.78 -5.53 -11.50
CA TRP A 32 2.80 -6.13 -10.64
C TRP A 32 3.63 -7.26 -11.27
N LYS A 33 3.40 -7.61 -12.54
CA LYS A 33 4.18 -8.58 -13.31
C LYS A 33 5.20 -7.92 -14.26
N TRP A 34 5.23 -6.59 -14.36
CA TRP A 34 6.05 -5.84 -15.33
C TRP A 34 7.54 -6.19 -15.25
N ASN A 35 8.07 -6.46 -14.06
CA ASN A 35 9.50 -6.73 -13.90
C ASN A 35 9.80 -8.24 -13.99
N PRO A 36 10.49 -8.71 -15.04
CA PRO A 36 10.82 -10.12 -15.18
C PRO A 36 11.82 -10.60 -14.11
N LYS A 37 12.64 -9.71 -13.54
CA LYS A 37 13.70 -10.03 -12.57
C LYS A 37 13.18 -10.28 -11.15
N TRP A 38 11.93 -9.97 -10.87
CA TRP A 38 11.35 -10.27 -9.56
C TRP A 38 11.16 -11.78 -9.39
N TRP A 39 11.54 -12.27 -8.21
CA TRP A 39 11.11 -13.59 -7.78
C TRP A 39 9.58 -13.58 -7.55
N ARG A 40 8.98 -14.76 -7.74
CA ARG A 40 7.52 -14.94 -7.73
C ARG A 40 7.17 -16.15 -6.87
N ILE A 41 6.14 -16.00 -6.06
CA ILE A 41 5.49 -17.07 -5.30
C ILE A 41 4.13 -17.28 -5.96
N TYR A 42 3.92 -18.47 -6.52
CA TYR A 42 2.66 -18.84 -7.13
C TYR A 42 1.71 -19.35 -6.04
N LEU A 43 0.54 -18.73 -5.95
CA LEU A 43 -0.48 -19.08 -4.96
C LEU A 43 -1.63 -19.85 -5.66
N PRO A 44 -2.40 -20.68 -4.91
CA PRO A 44 -3.59 -21.33 -5.45
C PRO A 44 -4.56 -20.31 -6.07
N GLY A 45 -5.26 -20.71 -7.15
CA GLY A 45 -6.21 -19.83 -7.85
C GLY A 45 -5.60 -18.88 -8.88
N GLY A 46 -4.32 -19.08 -9.25
CA GLY A 46 -3.66 -18.29 -10.31
C GLY A 46 -3.08 -16.95 -9.85
N TYR A 47 -3.16 -16.66 -8.55
CA TYR A 47 -2.55 -15.49 -7.96
C TYR A 47 -1.02 -15.63 -7.92
N THR A 48 -0.32 -14.51 -8.11
CA THR A 48 1.13 -14.48 -8.08
C THR A 48 1.57 -13.36 -7.15
N TYR A 49 2.24 -13.74 -6.07
CA TYR A 49 2.89 -12.79 -5.18
C TYR A 49 4.30 -12.51 -5.67
N THR A 50 4.67 -11.25 -5.84
CA THR A 50 5.99 -10.89 -6.39
C THR A 50 6.90 -10.32 -5.32
N ALA A 51 8.20 -10.26 -5.61
CA ALA A 51 9.18 -9.61 -4.76
C ALA A 51 8.75 -8.20 -4.32
N TYR A 52 8.13 -7.44 -5.24
CA TYR A 52 7.57 -6.13 -4.96
C TYR A 52 6.63 -6.14 -3.76
N HIS A 53 5.62 -7.01 -3.76
CA HIS A 53 4.62 -7.03 -2.70
C HIS A 53 5.25 -7.26 -1.31
N ILE A 54 6.30 -8.07 -1.23
CA ILE A 54 7.00 -8.35 0.02
C ILE A 54 7.82 -7.15 0.47
N TRP A 55 8.63 -6.58 -0.41
CA TRP A 55 9.47 -5.44 -0.06
C TRP A 55 8.65 -4.17 0.21
N ALA A 56 7.60 -3.92 -0.56
CA ALA A 56 6.70 -2.79 -0.44
C ALA A 56 5.79 -2.91 0.81
N PHE A 57 4.92 -3.92 0.84
CA PHE A 57 3.81 -3.97 1.79
C PHE A 57 4.12 -4.71 3.09
N TRP A 58 5.07 -5.65 3.09
CA TRP A 58 5.42 -6.41 4.30
C TRP A 58 6.67 -5.91 5.01
N ILE A 59 7.53 -5.16 4.31
CA ILE A 59 8.78 -4.66 4.87
C ILE A 59 8.76 -3.13 4.96
N PHE A 60 8.72 -2.43 3.82
CA PHE A 60 8.83 -0.97 3.81
C PHE A 60 7.63 -0.29 4.49
N ALA A 61 6.41 -0.61 4.10
CA ALA A 61 5.22 0.04 4.64
C ALA A 61 5.07 -0.16 6.17
N PRO A 62 5.25 -1.37 6.75
CA PRO A 62 5.22 -1.53 8.20
C PRO A 62 6.35 -0.78 8.91
N LEU A 63 7.57 -0.75 8.34
CA LEU A 63 8.67 -0.01 8.92
C LEU A 63 8.40 1.50 8.97
N VAL A 64 7.88 2.08 7.88
CA VAL A 64 7.69 3.52 7.75
C VAL A 64 6.38 4.01 8.37
N ILE A 65 5.29 3.25 8.22
CA ILE A 65 3.96 3.66 8.68
C ILE A 65 3.72 3.24 10.12
N ILE A 66 4.28 2.12 10.58
CA ILE A 66 4.02 1.61 11.94
C ILE A 66 5.24 1.83 12.84
N VAL A 67 6.38 1.24 12.49
CA VAL A 67 7.54 1.19 13.40
C VAL A 67 8.13 2.57 13.63
N LEU A 68 8.40 3.35 12.58
CA LEU A 68 9.03 4.67 12.69
C LEU A 68 8.18 5.66 13.54
N PRO A 69 6.86 5.79 13.36
CA PRO A 69 6.04 6.62 14.24
C PRO A 69 6.02 6.14 15.69
N LEU A 70 6.02 4.82 15.94
CA LEU A 70 6.05 4.29 17.30
C LEU A 70 7.39 4.54 18.00
N LEU A 71 8.50 4.48 17.25
CA LEU A 71 9.83 4.80 17.77
C LEU A 71 9.98 6.30 18.07
N THR A 72 9.39 7.17 17.25
CA THR A 72 9.56 8.63 17.38
C THR A 72 8.56 9.27 18.34
N ALA A 73 7.30 8.81 18.37
CA ALA A 73 6.25 9.35 19.22
C ALA A 73 6.06 8.57 20.53
N GLY A 74 6.74 7.44 20.69
CA GLY A 74 6.58 6.50 21.80
C GLY A 74 5.51 5.45 21.53
N PHE A 75 5.72 4.25 22.09
CA PHE A 75 4.80 3.13 21.90
C PHE A 75 3.51 3.32 22.70
N SER A 76 2.39 3.12 22.02
CA SER A 76 1.06 3.02 22.63
C SER A 76 0.23 2.04 21.82
N TRP A 77 -0.49 1.14 22.48
CA TRP A 77 -1.42 0.22 21.82
C TRP A 77 -2.46 0.95 20.96
N ARG A 78 -2.88 2.13 21.41
CA ARG A 78 -3.84 2.94 20.67
C ARG A 78 -3.24 3.50 19.38
N LEU A 79 -1.99 3.97 19.41
CA LEU A 79 -1.28 4.42 18.22
C LEU A 79 -0.95 3.24 17.29
N PHE A 80 -0.48 2.12 17.84
CA PHE A 80 -0.19 0.91 17.08
C PHE A 80 -1.39 0.47 16.25
N TRP A 81 -2.56 0.30 16.87
CA TRP A 81 -3.76 -0.13 16.16
C TRP A 81 -4.30 0.93 15.18
N LEU A 82 -4.12 2.23 15.47
CA LEU A 82 -4.43 3.29 14.51
C LEU A 82 -3.58 3.16 13.24
N LEU A 83 -2.28 2.94 13.37
CA LEU A 83 -1.35 2.82 12.23
C LEU A 83 -1.57 1.52 11.46
N VAL A 84 -1.83 0.41 12.16
CA VAL A 84 -2.22 -0.87 11.53
C VAL A 84 -3.51 -0.70 10.73
N ALA A 85 -4.54 -0.10 11.32
CA ALA A 85 -5.79 0.16 10.61
C ALA A 85 -5.54 1.09 9.41
N ALA A 86 -4.80 2.17 9.59
CA ALA A 86 -4.48 3.10 8.50
C ALA A 86 -3.74 2.42 7.34
N LEU A 87 -2.82 1.49 7.62
CA LEU A 87 -2.12 0.70 6.60
C LEU A 87 -3.08 -0.25 5.86
N LEU A 88 -3.92 -1.00 6.59
CA LEU A 88 -4.84 -1.99 5.99
C LEU A 88 -5.93 -1.33 5.13
N PHE A 89 -6.52 -0.24 5.62
CA PHE A 89 -7.45 0.57 4.82
C PHE A 89 -6.72 1.23 3.64
N GLY A 90 -5.53 1.75 3.92
CA GLY A 90 -4.67 2.39 2.94
C GLY A 90 -4.31 1.47 1.78
N SER A 91 -4.00 0.20 2.02
CA SER A 91 -3.66 -0.76 0.96
C SER A 91 -4.84 -1.06 0.04
N ILE A 92 -6.07 -1.02 0.55
CA ILE A 92 -7.27 -1.17 -0.28
C ILE A 92 -7.50 0.09 -1.12
N ILE A 93 -7.30 1.27 -0.52
CA ILE A 93 -7.40 2.55 -1.24
C ILE A 93 -6.33 2.66 -2.31
N GLU A 94 -5.09 2.27 -2.01
CA GLU A 94 -3.97 2.27 -2.95
C GLU A 94 -4.31 1.42 -4.18
N ASP A 95 -4.66 0.14 -3.97
CA ASP A 95 -5.04 -0.77 -5.05
C ASP A 95 -6.20 -0.18 -5.87
N PHE A 96 -7.25 0.35 -5.22
CA PHE A 96 -8.37 1.00 -5.91
C PHE A 96 -7.91 2.17 -6.78
N MET A 97 -7.09 3.04 -6.19
CA MET A 97 -6.60 4.22 -6.86
C MET A 97 -5.64 3.88 -7.99
N TRP A 98 -4.92 2.75 -7.93
CA TRP A 98 -4.09 2.28 -9.05
C TRP A 98 -4.93 2.18 -10.33
N PHE A 99 -6.14 1.62 -10.27
CA PHE A 99 -7.03 1.50 -11.44
C PHE A 99 -7.66 2.83 -11.86
N VAL A 100 -7.73 3.80 -10.94
CA VAL A 100 -8.25 5.15 -11.23
C VAL A 100 -7.18 6.00 -11.91
N VAL A 101 -5.92 5.89 -11.48
CA VAL A 101 -4.84 6.79 -11.91
C VAL A 101 -3.93 6.18 -12.98
N ASN A 102 -4.00 4.87 -13.22
CA ASN A 102 -3.18 4.22 -14.26
C ASN A 102 -3.68 4.59 -15.66
N PRO A 103 -2.86 5.31 -16.48
CA PRO A 103 -3.27 5.69 -17.83
C PRO A 103 -3.34 4.51 -18.81
N CYS A 104 -2.68 3.41 -18.49
CA CYS A 104 -2.53 2.23 -19.34
C CYS A 104 -3.52 1.10 -18.98
N TYR A 105 -4.22 1.22 -17.84
CA TYR A 105 -5.09 0.16 -17.36
C TYR A 105 -6.48 0.71 -17.02
N PRO A 106 -7.54 0.27 -17.72
CA PRO A 106 -8.85 0.88 -17.57
C PRO A 106 -9.48 0.54 -16.23
N PHE A 107 -10.12 1.55 -15.62
CA PHE A 107 -10.89 1.41 -14.37
C PHE A 107 -11.96 0.32 -14.42
N SER A 108 -12.52 0.03 -15.61
CA SER A 108 -13.53 -1.02 -15.81
C SER A 108 -13.08 -2.44 -15.47
N LYS A 109 -11.78 -2.64 -15.18
CA LYS A 109 -11.21 -3.93 -14.76
C LYS A 109 -11.01 -4.04 -13.25
N TRP A 110 -11.46 -3.05 -12.48
CA TRP A 110 -11.50 -3.13 -11.02
C TRP A 110 -12.57 -4.14 -10.59
N ASN A 111 -12.13 -5.31 -10.10
CA ASN A 111 -12.95 -6.46 -9.67
C ASN A 111 -14.11 -6.79 -10.63
#